data_AF-A0A8T2XYW6-F1
#
_entry.id   AF-A0A8T2XYW6-F1
#
_cell.length_a   1.000
_cell.length_b   1.000
_cell.length_c   1.000
_cell.angle_alpha   90.00
_cell.angle_beta   90.00
_cell.angle_gamma   90.00
#
_symmetry.space_group_name_H-M   'P 1'
#
loop_
_entity.id
_entity.type
_entity.pdbx_description
1 polymer ?
#
loop_
_entity_poly.entity_id
_entity_poly.type
_entity_poly.pdbx_seq_one_letter_code
_entity_poly.pdbx_strand_id
1 'polypeptide(L)'
;MERTSRDSKMKEEEDVQAGVEIWKYVLGFSGIAVVKCAIELGIAEAIQNHEGPMALSELSSTLGCVPFSLDRIMRFLVHHHFFKEEPTIQGTAGYVHTPLSRRLLRQGEDSMADFILLESSPKVLQDWNNDDCVRILKKCKEAIPKDKGKVIIVETVIGEEKQDSFEFVRFMKDMAMMAFTNSGKERTSEEWDCVLKEAGFSSYNIIPIRAVQSVIEAFP
;
A
#
# COMPACT_ATOMS: atom_id res chain seq x y z
N MET A 1 34.38 -12.59 35.52
CA MET A 1 34.31 -13.58 34.42
C MET A 1 32.87 -13.87 33.99
N GLU A 2 31.92 -14.15 34.89
CA GLU A 2 30.52 -14.45 34.50
C GLU A 2 29.75 -13.29 33.84
N ARG A 3 29.92 -12.03 34.29
CA ARG A 3 29.28 -10.87 33.64
C ARG A 3 29.74 -10.68 32.20
N THR A 4 31.04 -10.79 31.96
CA THR A 4 31.66 -10.65 30.64
C THR A 4 31.20 -11.77 29.68
N SER A 5 30.97 -12.97 30.20
CA SER A 5 30.44 -14.12 29.45
C SER A 5 28.94 -13.99 29.14
N ARG A 6 28.17 -13.33 30.02
CA ARG A 6 26.74 -13.04 29.80
C ARG A 6 26.55 -11.89 28.81
N ASP A 7 27.39 -10.85 28.88
CA ASP A 7 27.40 -9.73 27.94
C ASP A 7 27.83 -10.15 26.53
N SER A 8 28.81 -11.06 26.40
CA SER A 8 29.18 -11.61 25.09
C SER A 8 28.05 -12.44 24.47
N LYS A 9 27.28 -13.17 25.28
CA LYS A 9 26.19 -14.03 24.84
C LYS A 9 24.97 -13.22 24.41
N MET A 10 24.62 -12.15 25.15
CA MET A 10 23.58 -11.21 24.73
C MET A 10 23.93 -10.51 23.42
N LYS A 11 25.18 -10.08 23.26
CA LYS A 11 25.63 -9.46 22.01
C LYS A 11 25.56 -10.42 20.82
N GLU A 12 25.90 -11.69 21.01
CA GLU A 12 25.78 -12.72 19.99
C GLU A 12 24.31 -12.99 19.61
N GLU A 13 23.40 -13.00 20.60
CA GLU A 13 21.95 -13.11 20.37
C GLU A 13 21.39 -11.88 19.61
N GLU A 14 21.84 -10.66 19.96
CA GLU A 14 21.49 -9.42 19.25
C GLU A 14 21.97 -9.44 17.80
N ASP A 15 23.21 -9.86 17.55
CA ASP A 15 23.78 -9.96 16.20
C ASP A 15 23.04 -11.00 15.34
N VAL A 16 22.66 -12.15 15.93
CA VAL A 16 21.84 -13.17 15.26
C VAL A 16 20.45 -12.62 14.93
N GLN A 17 19.81 -11.91 15.87
CA GLN A 17 18.50 -11.32 15.66
C GLN A 17 18.54 -10.24 14.57
N ALA A 18 19.54 -9.37 14.57
CA ALA A 18 19.76 -8.37 13.52
C ALA A 18 19.96 -9.05 12.15
N GLY A 19 20.70 -10.16 12.12
CA GLY A 19 20.91 -10.98 10.92
C GLY A 19 19.62 -11.58 10.34
N VAL A 20 18.60 -11.84 11.17
CA VAL A 20 17.27 -12.27 10.72
C VAL A 20 16.41 -11.07 10.32
N GLU A 21 16.44 -9.98 11.10
CA GLU A 21 15.60 -8.81 10.88
C GLU A 21 15.92 -8.07 9.58
N ILE A 22 17.19 -8.05 9.16
CA ILE A 22 17.59 -7.39 7.92
C ILE A 22 16.85 -7.94 6.69
N TRP A 23 16.45 -9.23 6.72
CA TRP A 23 15.70 -9.86 5.63
C TRP A 23 14.31 -9.27 5.41
N LYS A 24 13.70 -8.67 6.45
CA LYS A 24 12.43 -7.94 6.31
C LYS A 24 12.56 -6.76 5.34
N TYR A 25 13.74 -6.16 5.26
CA TYR A 25 14.01 -5.05 4.33
C TYR A 25 14.46 -5.58 2.96
N VAL A 26 15.33 -6.60 2.93
CA VAL A 26 15.80 -7.22 1.67
C VAL A 26 14.65 -7.76 0.83
N LEU A 27 13.66 -8.40 1.48
CA LEU A 27 12.52 -9.03 0.80
C LEU A 27 11.19 -8.30 1.08
N GLY A 28 11.22 -7.09 1.63
CA GLY A 28 10.03 -6.35 2.09
C GLY A 28 8.99 -6.11 0.99
N PHE A 29 9.42 -5.99 -0.26
CA PHE A 29 8.53 -5.85 -1.42
C PHE A 29 7.67 -7.10 -1.70
N SER A 30 8.07 -8.27 -1.18
CA SER A 30 7.37 -9.54 -1.45
C SER A 30 5.95 -9.53 -0.88
N GLY A 31 5.76 -8.91 0.30
CA GLY A 31 4.46 -8.84 0.94
C GLY A 31 3.43 -8.10 0.11
N ILE A 32 3.76 -6.87 -0.33
CA ILE A 32 2.85 -6.06 -1.15
C ILE A 32 2.57 -6.73 -2.51
N ALA A 33 3.56 -7.40 -3.12
CA ALA A 33 3.38 -8.10 -4.38
C ALA A 33 2.39 -9.28 -4.27
N VAL A 34 2.48 -10.08 -3.21
CA VAL A 34 1.54 -11.19 -2.99
C VAL A 34 0.14 -10.68 -2.68
N VAL A 35 0.02 -9.64 -1.85
CA VAL A 35 -1.29 -9.04 -1.51
C VAL A 35 -1.95 -8.41 -2.75
N LYS A 36 -1.19 -7.69 -3.58
CA LYS A 36 -1.65 -7.18 -4.88
C LYS A 36 -2.21 -8.33 -5.73
N CYS A 37 -1.42 -9.40 -5.89
CA CYS A 37 -1.84 -10.57 -6.66
C CYS A 37 -3.14 -11.18 -6.11
N ALA A 38 -3.29 -11.28 -4.79
CA ALA A 38 -4.52 -11.77 -4.16
C ALA A 38 -5.76 -10.93 -4.50
N ILE A 39 -5.61 -9.60 -4.51
CA ILE A 39 -6.67 -8.66 -4.92
C ILE A 39 -6.98 -8.81 -6.41
N GLU A 40 -5.95 -8.85 -7.27
CA GLU A 40 -6.10 -8.96 -8.73
C GLU A 40 -6.75 -10.29 -9.15
N LEU A 41 -6.42 -11.38 -8.46
CA LEU A 41 -7.05 -12.68 -8.65
C LEU A 41 -8.46 -12.76 -8.08
N GLY A 42 -8.86 -11.86 -7.16
CA GLY A 42 -10.19 -11.91 -6.53
C GLY A 42 -10.33 -13.06 -5.52
N ILE A 43 -9.25 -13.39 -4.81
CA ILE A 43 -9.22 -14.49 -3.83
C ILE A 43 -10.23 -14.23 -2.71
N ALA A 44 -10.29 -13.00 -2.21
CA ALA A 44 -11.16 -12.63 -1.10
C ALA A 44 -12.64 -12.79 -1.47
N GLU A 45 -13.03 -12.37 -2.68
CA GLU A 45 -14.40 -12.50 -3.19
C GLU A 45 -14.78 -13.95 -3.44
N ALA A 46 -13.87 -14.76 -3.99
CA ALA A 46 -14.12 -16.18 -4.21
C ALA A 46 -14.42 -16.91 -2.89
N ILE A 47 -13.65 -16.62 -1.83
CA ILE A 47 -13.88 -17.19 -0.50
C ILE A 47 -15.14 -16.61 0.15
N GLN A 48 -15.43 -15.31 -0.03
CA GLN A 48 -16.63 -14.67 0.52
C GLN A 48 -17.93 -15.25 -0.06
N ASN A 49 -17.92 -15.57 -1.35
CA ASN A 49 -19.09 -16.10 -2.06
C ASN A 49 -19.28 -17.62 -1.87
N HIS A 50 -18.31 -18.28 -1.23
CA HIS A 50 -18.38 -19.71 -0.95
C HIS A 50 -19.09 -19.97 0.39
N GLU A 51 -19.93 -21.02 0.44
CA GLU A 51 -20.57 -21.44 1.68
C GLU A 51 -19.60 -22.28 2.52
N GLY A 52 -19.03 -21.66 3.56
CA GLY A 52 -18.11 -22.31 4.49
C GLY A 52 -16.64 -22.35 4.02
N PRO A 53 -15.76 -23.09 4.70
CA PRO A 53 -14.34 -23.18 4.34
C PRO A 53 -14.14 -23.68 2.91
N MET A 54 -13.40 -22.93 2.10
CA MET A 54 -13.20 -23.22 0.68
C MET A 54 -11.89 -23.99 0.45
N ALA A 55 -11.93 -25.18 -0.13
CA ALA A 55 -10.73 -25.96 -0.38
C ALA A 55 -9.87 -25.35 -1.51
N LEU A 56 -8.56 -25.64 -1.50
CA LEU A 56 -7.64 -25.15 -2.53
C LEU A 56 -8.07 -25.55 -3.96
N SER A 57 -8.60 -26.76 -4.16
CA SER A 57 -9.07 -27.23 -5.46
C SER A 57 -10.28 -26.44 -5.96
N GLU A 58 -11.20 -26.08 -5.07
CA GLU A 58 -12.39 -25.30 -5.38
C GLU A 58 -12.02 -23.84 -5.69
N LEU A 59 -11.13 -23.27 -4.88
CA LEU A 59 -10.58 -21.93 -5.12
C LEU A 59 -9.83 -21.87 -6.45
N SER A 60 -8.96 -22.84 -6.74
CA SER A 60 -8.23 -22.95 -8.01
C SER A 60 -9.18 -23.04 -9.20
N SER A 61 -10.22 -23.86 -9.11
CA SER A 61 -11.24 -23.99 -10.16
C SER A 61 -12.03 -22.69 -10.35
N THR A 62 -12.38 -22.01 -9.26
CA THR A 62 -13.15 -20.76 -9.29
C THR A 62 -12.35 -19.63 -9.93
N LEU A 63 -11.05 -19.54 -9.64
CA LEU A 63 -10.18 -18.48 -10.13
C LEU A 63 -9.50 -18.81 -11.47
N GLY A 64 -9.67 -20.03 -12.00
CA GLY A 64 -8.97 -20.48 -13.21
C GLY A 64 -7.45 -20.51 -13.07
N CYS A 65 -6.94 -20.68 -11.85
CA CYS A 65 -5.51 -20.59 -11.53
C CYS A 65 -4.87 -21.98 -11.40
N VAL A 66 -3.58 -22.09 -11.72
CA VAL A 66 -2.83 -23.34 -11.51
C VAL A 66 -2.69 -23.62 -10.00
N PRO A 67 -3.11 -24.80 -9.49
CA PRO A 67 -3.12 -25.10 -8.05
C PRO A 67 -1.77 -24.89 -7.36
N PHE A 68 -0.66 -25.27 -8.00
CA PHE A 68 0.68 -25.16 -7.43
C PHE A 68 1.10 -23.71 -7.12
N SER A 69 0.78 -22.77 -8.01
CA SER A 69 1.10 -21.35 -7.79
C SER A 69 0.18 -20.74 -6.74
N LEU A 70 -1.11 -21.08 -6.81
CA LEU A 70 -2.11 -20.59 -5.86
C LEU A 70 -1.82 -21.09 -4.43
N ASP A 71 -1.39 -22.34 -4.27
CA ASP A 71 -0.98 -22.90 -2.98
C ASP A 71 0.15 -22.08 -2.32
N ARG A 72 1.15 -21.65 -3.09
CA ARG A 72 2.24 -20.80 -2.58
C ARG A 72 1.73 -19.44 -2.10
N ILE A 73 0.81 -18.85 -2.85
CA ILE A 73 0.16 -17.58 -2.49
C ILE A 73 -0.67 -17.75 -1.22
N MET A 74 -1.52 -18.79 -1.15
CA MET A 74 -2.37 -19.05 0.01
C MET A 74 -1.54 -19.37 1.25
N ARG A 75 -0.48 -20.17 1.15
CA ARG A 75 0.46 -20.40 2.26
C ARG A 75 1.03 -19.12 2.82
N PHE A 76 1.45 -18.19 1.94
CA PHE A 76 1.92 -16.88 2.38
C PHE A 76 0.82 -16.09 3.09
N LEU A 77 -0.37 -16.00 2.49
CA LEU A 77 -1.47 -15.23 3.06
C LEU A 77 -1.99 -15.80 4.39
N VAL A 78 -1.98 -17.12 4.56
CA VAL A 78 -2.33 -17.79 5.82
C VAL A 78 -1.26 -17.55 6.88
N HIS A 79 0.02 -17.71 6.53
CA HIS A 79 1.14 -17.43 7.43
C HIS A 79 1.13 -15.98 7.93
N HIS A 80 0.76 -15.02 7.07
CA HIS A 80 0.62 -13.61 7.41
C HIS A 80 -0.78 -13.23 7.93
N HIS A 81 -1.61 -14.21 8.27
CA HIS A 81 -2.91 -14.05 8.92
C HIS A 81 -3.98 -13.28 8.11
N PHE A 82 -3.82 -13.16 6.80
CA PHE A 82 -4.90 -12.70 5.92
C PHE A 82 -6.03 -13.72 5.90
N PHE A 83 -5.72 -15.01 5.75
CA PHE A 83 -6.71 -16.09 5.83
C PHE A 83 -6.35 -17.05 6.96
N LYS A 84 -7.29 -17.90 7.35
CA LYS A 84 -7.03 -19.03 8.25
C LYS A 84 -7.59 -20.32 7.65
N GLU A 85 -7.02 -21.44 8.04
CA GLU A 85 -7.47 -22.77 7.63
C GLU A 85 -8.45 -23.35 8.66
N GLU A 86 -9.55 -23.92 8.17
CA GLU A 86 -10.56 -24.64 8.94
C GLU A 86 -10.93 -25.94 8.21
N PRO A 87 -11.33 -27.00 8.93
CA PRO A 87 -11.73 -28.25 8.30
C PRO A 87 -13.01 -28.07 7.47
N THR A 88 -12.98 -28.53 6.22
CA THR A 88 -14.16 -28.65 5.36
C THR A 88 -15.03 -29.83 5.80
N ILE A 89 -16.24 -29.94 5.24
CA ILE A 89 -17.14 -31.10 5.44
C ILE A 89 -16.46 -32.41 5.03
N GLN A 90 -15.52 -32.36 4.08
CA GLN A 90 -14.76 -33.51 3.58
C GLN A 90 -13.53 -33.82 4.43
N GLY A 91 -13.27 -33.04 5.49
CA GLY A 91 -12.13 -33.20 6.40
C GLY A 91 -10.80 -32.68 5.84
N THR A 92 -10.81 -32.01 4.68
CA THR A 92 -9.65 -31.32 4.12
C THR A 92 -9.50 -29.91 4.69
N ALA A 93 -8.32 -29.30 4.59
CA ALA A 93 -8.16 -27.89 4.98
C ALA A 93 -8.83 -26.97 3.95
N GLY A 94 -9.70 -26.08 4.43
CA GLY A 94 -10.34 -25.03 3.64
C GLY A 94 -10.03 -23.64 4.21
N TYR A 95 -10.04 -22.62 3.35
CA TYR A 95 -9.70 -21.26 3.72
C TYR A 95 -10.95 -20.47 4.11
N VAL A 96 -10.81 -19.65 5.16
CA VAL A 96 -11.84 -18.69 5.58
C VAL A 96 -11.21 -17.34 5.91
N HIS A 97 -12.05 -16.30 5.92
CA HIS A 97 -11.63 -14.94 6.22
C HIS A 97 -11.12 -14.73 7.65
N THR A 98 -10.17 -13.82 7.77
CA THR A 98 -9.88 -13.06 9.00
C THR A 98 -10.34 -11.60 8.80
N PRO A 99 -10.34 -10.75 9.84
CA PRO A 99 -10.58 -9.32 9.66
C PRO A 99 -9.62 -8.67 8.64
N LEU A 100 -8.39 -9.19 8.50
CA LEU A 100 -7.38 -8.62 7.62
C LEU A 100 -7.66 -8.92 6.14
N SER A 101 -8.05 -10.16 5.76
CA SER A 101 -8.43 -10.43 4.36
C SER A 101 -9.68 -9.71 3.91
N ARG A 102 -10.60 -9.34 4.82
CA ARG A 102 -11.78 -8.53 4.45
C ARG A 102 -11.40 -7.13 3.95
N ARG A 103 -10.23 -6.61 4.35
CA ARG A 103 -9.67 -5.37 3.80
C ARG A 103 -9.23 -5.52 2.33
N LEU A 104 -9.13 -6.75 1.80
CA LEU A 104 -8.75 -7.01 0.42
C LEU A 104 -9.94 -7.08 -0.55
N LEU A 105 -11.17 -7.09 -0.04
CA LEU A 105 -12.38 -7.08 -0.88
C LEU A 105 -12.43 -5.80 -1.70
N ARG A 106 -12.65 -5.89 -3.01
CA ARG A 106 -12.73 -4.72 -3.91
C ARG A 106 -13.93 -3.81 -3.62
N GLN A 107 -14.90 -4.29 -2.87
CA GLN A 107 -16.10 -3.55 -2.49
C GLN A 107 -16.26 -3.59 -0.97
N GLY A 108 -16.61 -2.46 -0.38
CA GLY A 108 -16.86 -2.32 1.05
C GLY A 108 -16.25 -1.04 1.64
N GLU A 109 -16.93 -0.46 2.62
CA GLU A 109 -16.55 0.83 3.24
C GLU A 109 -15.14 0.79 3.87
N ASP A 110 -14.73 -0.38 4.35
CA ASP A 110 -13.44 -0.62 5.01
C ASP A 110 -12.36 -1.19 4.07
N SER A 111 -12.64 -1.27 2.77
CA SER A 111 -11.72 -1.86 1.79
C SER A 111 -10.42 -1.03 1.67
N MET A 112 -9.30 -1.75 1.58
CA MET A 112 -7.99 -1.22 1.23
C MET A 112 -7.55 -1.64 -0.17
N ALA A 113 -8.40 -2.35 -0.93
CA ALA A 113 -8.02 -2.95 -2.21
C ALA A 113 -7.55 -1.88 -3.22
N ASP A 114 -8.36 -0.83 -3.42
CA ASP A 114 -8.03 0.27 -4.33
C ASP A 114 -6.75 1.00 -3.91
N PHE A 115 -6.55 1.20 -2.61
CA PHE A 115 -5.34 1.81 -2.08
C PHE A 115 -4.10 0.93 -2.31
N ILE A 116 -4.20 -0.38 -2.05
CA ILE A 116 -3.10 -1.33 -2.29
C ILE A 116 -2.75 -1.39 -3.79
N LEU A 117 -3.76 -1.38 -4.66
CA LEU A 117 -3.55 -1.34 -6.11
C LEU A 117 -2.91 -0.02 -6.54
N LEU A 118 -3.35 1.12 -5.98
CA LEU A 118 -2.77 2.43 -6.23
C LEU A 118 -1.29 2.48 -5.80
N GLU A 119 -0.98 2.03 -4.59
CA GLU A 119 0.38 2.02 -4.04
C GLU A 119 1.30 1.02 -4.75
N SER A 120 0.75 -0.01 -5.40
CA SER A 120 1.50 -1.03 -6.13
C SER A 120 1.45 -0.87 -7.65
N SER A 121 0.91 0.25 -8.14
CA SER A 121 0.90 0.66 -9.55
C SER A 121 1.92 1.79 -9.79
N PRO A 122 2.48 1.92 -11.01
CA PRO A 122 3.33 3.06 -11.34
C PRO A 122 2.54 4.36 -11.19
N LYS A 123 3.08 5.32 -10.44
CA LYS A 123 2.38 6.55 -10.05
C LYS A 123 2.76 7.70 -10.96
N VAL A 124 2.03 8.81 -10.84
CA VAL A 124 2.18 9.94 -11.77
C VAL A 124 2.97 11.08 -11.14
N LEU A 125 2.45 11.92 -10.23
CA LEU A 125 3.14 13.17 -9.85
C LEU A 125 4.22 12.99 -8.77
N GLN A 126 4.02 12.11 -7.79
CA GLN A 126 5.04 11.81 -6.77
C GLN A 126 6.33 11.21 -7.33
N ASP A 127 6.31 10.69 -8.57
CA ASP A 127 7.49 10.15 -9.26
C ASP A 127 8.37 11.24 -9.91
N TRP A 128 7.88 12.47 -9.99
CA TRP A 128 8.55 13.59 -10.65
C TRP A 128 9.04 14.63 -9.65
N ASN A 129 10.14 15.31 -9.99
CA ASN A 129 10.59 16.52 -9.30
C ASN A 129 9.60 17.68 -9.49
N ASN A 130 9.85 18.81 -8.81
CA ASN A 130 8.97 19.98 -8.86
C ASN A 130 8.82 20.56 -10.27
N ASP A 131 9.90 20.72 -11.03
CA ASP A 131 9.86 21.30 -12.38
C ASP A 131 9.00 20.44 -13.33
N ASP A 132 9.17 19.13 -13.25
CA ASP A 132 8.42 18.15 -14.03
C ASP A 132 6.94 18.14 -13.63
N CYS A 133 6.65 18.19 -12.32
CA CYS A 133 5.28 18.36 -11.80
C CYS A 133 4.62 19.63 -12.30
N VAL A 134 5.33 20.76 -12.27
CA VAL A 134 4.83 22.05 -12.78
C VAL A 134 4.47 21.94 -14.27
N ARG A 135 5.29 21.26 -15.08
CA ARG A 135 4.99 21.05 -16.51
C ARG A 135 3.74 20.21 -16.72
N ILE A 136 3.57 19.12 -15.97
CA ILE A 136 2.38 18.27 -16.04
C ILE A 136 1.14 19.05 -15.62
N LEU A 137 1.23 19.77 -14.50
CA LEU A 137 0.14 20.56 -13.94
C LEU A 137 -0.29 21.70 -14.86
N LYS A 138 0.65 22.35 -15.57
CA LYS A 138 0.33 23.32 -16.63
C LYS A 138 -0.53 22.69 -17.73
N LYS A 139 -0.23 21.45 -18.14
CA LYS A 139 -1.05 20.72 -19.12
C LYS A 139 -2.42 20.33 -18.58
N CYS A 140 -2.50 19.90 -17.32
CA CYS A 140 -3.79 19.66 -16.67
C CYS A 140 -4.64 20.94 -16.61
N LYS A 141 -4.03 22.09 -16.27
CA LYS A 141 -4.69 23.39 -16.24
C LYS A 141 -5.22 23.80 -17.63
N GLU A 142 -4.42 23.61 -18.68
CA GLU A 142 -4.84 23.89 -20.07
C GLU A 142 -6.03 23.04 -20.53
N ALA A 143 -6.18 21.83 -19.98
CA ALA A 143 -7.21 20.88 -20.38
C ALA A 143 -8.58 21.12 -19.70
N ILE A 144 -8.65 21.92 -18.63
CA ILE A 144 -9.87 22.16 -17.87
C ILE A 144 -10.55 23.50 -18.21
N PRO A 145 -11.88 23.62 -18.13
CA PRO A 145 -12.58 24.89 -18.32
C PRO A 145 -12.15 25.93 -17.28
N LYS A 146 -11.85 27.17 -17.72
CA LYS A 146 -11.33 28.23 -16.82
C LYS A 146 -12.33 28.71 -15.76
N ASP A 147 -13.63 28.57 -16.02
CA ASP A 147 -14.70 29.12 -15.20
C ASP A 147 -15.29 28.12 -14.19
N LYS A 148 -15.11 26.82 -14.42
CA LYS A 148 -15.71 25.74 -13.59
C LYS A 148 -14.84 24.51 -13.39
N GLY A 149 -13.68 24.45 -14.03
CA GLY A 149 -12.74 23.33 -13.91
C GLY A 149 -11.94 23.40 -12.61
N LYS A 150 -11.51 22.24 -12.13
CA LYS A 150 -10.47 22.10 -11.11
C LYS A 150 -9.64 20.86 -11.40
N VAL A 151 -8.39 20.86 -10.97
CA VAL A 151 -7.54 19.66 -10.94
C VAL A 151 -7.64 19.07 -9.55
N ILE A 152 -7.92 17.76 -9.46
CA ILE A 152 -7.93 17.01 -8.20
C ILE A 152 -6.66 16.16 -8.17
N ILE A 153 -5.85 16.34 -7.14
CA ILE A 153 -4.64 15.57 -6.89
C ILE A 153 -4.85 14.79 -5.59
N VAL A 154 -4.48 13.52 -5.58
CA VAL A 154 -4.61 12.65 -4.40
C VAL A 154 -3.22 12.12 -4.07
N GLU A 155 -2.49 12.83 -3.22
CA GLU A 155 -1.11 12.52 -2.86
C GLU A 155 -0.84 12.77 -1.37
N THR A 156 0.25 12.24 -0.85
CA THR A 156 0.60 12.43 0.56
C THR A 156 1.17 13.83 0.76
N VAL A 157 0.69 14.49 1.81
CA VAL A 157 1.20 15.78 2.24
C VAL A 157 1.87 15.59 3.60
N ILE A 158 3.16 15.90 3.67
CA ILE A 158 3.95 15.73 4.90
C ILE A 158 3.76 16.96 5.81
N GLY A 159 3.57 16.71 7.10
CA GLY A 159 3.69 17.73 8.16
C GLY A 159 2.42 18.52 8.50
N GLU A 160 1.24 18.13 8.00
CA GLU A 160 0.01 18.89 8.23
C GLU A 160 -0.63 18.72 9.63
N GLU A 161 -0.48 17.58 10.29
CA GLU A 161 -1.22 17.29 11.53
C GLU A 161 -0.33 16.97 12.73
N LYS A 162 -0.55 17.70 13.84
CA LYS A 162 -0.02 17.35 15.15
C LYS A 162 -0.85 16.19 15.67
N GLN A 163 -0.29 14.97 15.67
CA GLN A 163 -0.91 13.71 16.10
C GLN A 163 -1.61 12.90 14.98
N ASP A 164 -0.93 12.76 13.85
CA ASP A 164 -1.34 11.92 12.73
C ASP A 164 -1.05 10.42 12.98
N SER A 165 -2.10 9.59 13.01
CA SER A 165 -1.95 8.13 13.12
C SER A 165 -1.19 7.48 11.95
N PHE A 166 -1.05 8.18 10.83
CA PHE A 166 -0.36 7.72 9.63
C PHE A 166 1.07 8.27 9.49
N GLU A 167 1.59 9.01 10.47
CA GLU A 167 2.91 9.66 10.40
C GLU A 167 4.03 8.69 9.96
N PHE A 168 4.11 7.52 10.59
CA PHE A 168 5.07 6.47 10.23
C PHE A 168 4.94 6.02 8.76
N VAL A 169 3.70 5.87 8.27
CA VAL A 169 3.44 5.42 6.90
C VAL A 169 3.83 6.49 5.90
N ARG A 170 3.56 7.77 6.19
CA ARG A 170 3.95 8.91 5.35
C ARG A 170 5.47 9.02 5.20
N PHE A 171 6.22 8.82 6.29
CA PHE A 171 7.69 8.77 6.24
C PHE A 171 8.22 7.61 5.41
N MET A 172 7.67 6.40 5.60
CA MET A 172 8.05 5.25 4.79
C MET A 172 7.77 5.45 3.30
N LYS A 173 6.71 6.18 2.96
CA LYS A 173 6.35 6.50 1.58
C LYS A 173 7.34 7.48 0.93
N ASP A 174 7.80 8.50 1.65
CA ASP A 174 8.85 9.41 1.17
C ASP A 174 10.17 8.66 0.88
N MET A 175 10.54 7.72 1.76
CA MET A 175 11.70 6.85 1.54
C MET A 175 11.51 5.91 0.36
N ALA A 176 10.31 5.40 0.14
CA ALA A 176 10.00 4.61 -1.05
C ALA A 176 10.15 5.45 -2.33
N MET A 177 9.73 6.71 -2.35
CA MET A 177 9.92 7.60 -3.49
C MET A 177 11.39 7.82 -3.81
N MET A 178 12.21 8.10 -2.80
CA MET A 178 13.66 8.22 -2.97
C MET A 178 14.31 6.92 -3.50
N ALA A 179 13.84 5.75 -3.06
CA ALA A 179 14.45 4.46 -3.40
C ALA A 179 14.04 3.92 -4.78
N PHE A 180 12.79 4.15 -5.21
CA PHE A 180 12.21 3.52 -6.41
C PHE A 180 12.05 4.47 -7.60
N THR A 181 12.33 5.76 -7.43
CA THR A 181 12.21 6.75 -8.51
C THR A 181 13.50 7.54 -8.65
N ASN A 182 13.74 8.13 -9.82
CA ASN A 182 14.96 8.91 -10.05
C ASN A 182 14.94 10.28 -9.35
N SER A 183 13.76 10.83 -9.07
CA SER A 183 13.61 12.21 -8.56
C SER A 183 12.30 12.47 -7.79
N GLY A 184 11.53 11.42 -7.52
CA GLY A 184 10.27 11.49 -6.81
C GLY A 184 10.45 11.73 -5.32
N LYS A 185 9.40 12.32 -4.73
CA LYS A 185 9.34 12.65 -3.30
C LYS A 185 7.89 12.88 -2.88
N GLU A 186 7.62 12.71 -1.59
CA GLU A 186 6.39 13.23 -1.01
C GLU A 186 6.63 14.70 -0.62
N ARG A 187 5.62 15.56 -0.77
CA ARG A 187 5.75 17.02 -0.64
C ARG A 187 5.13 17.52 0.65
N THR A 188 5.72 18.56 1.24
CA THR A 188 5.06 19.30 2.33
C THR A 188 3.99 20.24 1.78
N SER A 189 3.16 20.81 2.66
CA SER A 189 2.15 21.81 2.27
C SER A 189 2.78 23.03 1.57
N GLU A 190 3.95 23.47 2.03
CA GLU A 190 4.71 24.59 1.47
C GLU A 190 5.29 24.28 0.09
N GLU A 191 5.70 23.03 -0.15
CA GLU A 191 6.19 22.60 -1.46
C GLU A 191 5.05 22.49 -2.47
N TRP A 192 3.88 22.01 -2.04
CA TRP A 192 2.67 22.03 -2.86
C TRP A 192 2.24 23.46 -3.21
N ASP A 193 2.29 24.39 -2.25
CA ASP A 193 2.02 25.82 -2.49
C ASP A 193 2.89 26.37 -3.63
N CYS A 194 4.19 26.11 -3.57
CA CYS A 194 5.16 26.54 -4.57
C CYS A 194 4.83 25.96 -5.96
N VAL A 195 4.68 24.63 -6.04
CA VAL A 195 4.41 23.91 -7.30
C VAL A 195 3.09 24.35 -7.95
N LEU A 196 2.01 24.50 -7.18
CA LEU A 196 0.71 24.90 -7.70
C LEU A 196 0.70 26.35 -8.19
N LYS A 197 1.34 27.27 -7.46
CA LYS A 197 1.50 28.66 -7.88
C LYS A 197 2.34 28.78 -9.14
N GLU A 198 3.43 28.03 -9.25
CA GLU A 198 4.28 28.04 -10.43
C GLU A 198 3.60 27.39 -11.65
N ALA A 199 2.74 26.40 -11.43
CA ALA A 199 1.84 25.86 -12.45
C ALA A 199 0.74 26.86 -12.87
N GLY A 200 0.59 27.95 -12.12
CA GLY A 200 -0.28 29.07 -12.43
C GLY A 200 -1.69 28.96 -11.84
N PHE A 201 -1.97 28.04 -10.93
CA PHE A 201 -3.28 27.98 -10.27
C PHE A 201 -3.51 29.22 -9.38
N SER A 202 -4.74 29.72 -9.36
CA SER A 202 -5.12 30.95 -8.66
C SER A 202 -5.34 30.70 -7.16
N SER A 203 -5.83 29.51 -6.81
CA SER A 203 -6.02 29.06 -5.43
C SER A 203 -6.03 27.54 -5.35
N TYR A 204 -5.88 27.00 -4.14
CA TYR A 204 -6.04 25.58 -3.88
C TYR A 204 -6.53 25.32 -2.45
N ASN A 205 -7.09 24.13 -2.23
CA ASN A 205 -7.40 23.60 -0.91
C ASN A 205 -6.62 22.28 -0.72
N ILE A 206 -6.01 22.09 0.45
CA ILE A 206 -5.55 20.77 0.88
C ILE A 206 -6.53 20.26 1.93
N ILE A 207 -7.12 19.10 1.66
CA ILE A 207 -8.18 18.50 2.48
C ILE A 207 -7.62 17.19 3.05
N PRO A 208 -7.27 17.15 4.35
CA PRO A 208 -6.93 15.88 4.98
C PRO A 208 -8.16 14.96 4.98
N ILE A 209 -7.92 13.71 4.63
CA ILE A 209 -8.94 12.65 4.67
C ILE A 209 -8.49 11.57 5.67
N ARG A 210 -9.39 10.64 6.03
CA ARG A 210 -9.05 9.50 6.92
C ARG A 210 -8.21 8.44 6.20
N ALA A 211 -7.11 8.85 5.56
CA ALA A 211 -6.19 8.02 4.81
C ALA A 211 -4.77 8.65 4.81
N VAL A 212 -3.80 7.92 4.25
CA VAL A 212 -2.40 8.37 4.14
C VAL A 212 -2.26 9.58 3.21
N GLN A 213 -3.05 9.67 2.14
CA GLN A 213 -3.09 10.81 1.23
C GLN A 213 -3.98 11.94 1.75
N SER A 214 -3.79 13.13 1.18
CA SER A 214 -4.73 14.25 1.23
C SER A 214 -5.34 14.46 -0.16
N VAL A 215 -6.50 15.11 -0.22
CA VAL A 215 -7.08 15.58 -1.48
C VAL A 215 -6.70 17.03 -1.67
N ILE A 216 -6.04 17.35 -2.79
CA ILE A 216 -5.69 18.71 -3.16
C ILE A 216 -6.57 19.14 -4.34
N GLU A 217 -7.33 20.20 -4.14
CA GLU A 217 -8.16 20.82 -5.18
C GLU A 217 -7.46 22.07 -5.67
N ALA A 218 -7.07 22.12 -6.95
CA ALA A 218 -6.40 23.27 -7.56
C ALA A 218 -7.30 23.97 -8.58
N PHE A 219 -7.48 25.29 -8.43
CA PHE A 219 -8.40 26.11 -9.21
C PHE A 219 -7.63 27.02 -10.20
N PRO A 220 -8.00 27.04 -11.49
CA PRO A 220 -7.24 27.72 -12.55
C PRO A 220 -7.18 29.25 -12.44
#